data_AF-A0A086KNX0-F1
#
_entry.id   AF-A0A086KNX0-F1
#
_cell.length_a   1.000
_cell.length_b   1.000
_cell.length_c   1.000
_cell.angle_alpha   90.00
_cell.angle_beta   90.00
_cell.angle_gamma   90.00
#
_symmetry.space_group_name_H-M   'P 1'
#
loop_
_entity.id
_entity.type
_entity.pdbx_description
1 polymer ?
#
loop_
_entity_poly.entity_id
_entity_poly.type
_entity_poly.pdbx_seq_one_letter_code
_entity_poly.pdbx_strand_id
1 'polypeptide(L)'
;MKQLPAETKRFKTVDTSWRVLMRQTSENPLALEACSVAGLLDKLRESNKNLEKVTLGLNSYLELKRSLFARFFFLSNDELLEILSETQDPTRVQPFLCKVFENMHRLEFDEGMNAVAMFSAEGEKVEFPYPLATYEKSVEGWMSELETLMRSAVRRVLLHATREYSTTPRTQWIVEHPGQAVLTGSQIHWTQQVEEAIVANRLKEYLGKLNGQLMDLVTLVRGRLDKLQSITVGALIVIDVHAKDVVEKLAEAKVESISFFEWISQLRYYWRDDCWVRCVQTDFPYGYEYLGNTFRLVITPLTDMCYMTLLGAQQLNLGGAPAGPAGTGKTETTKDLAKAVARQCVVFNCSDMMDYIMVGKFFKGLASSGAWCCFDEFNRINIEVLSVIAQQLLALFGAKAQLTDFTETTSIEFEGSEIVVFPTFNVFITMNPGYAGRTELPDNLKALFRPMAMMTAVGRDSRLR
;
A
#
# COMPACT_ATOMS: atom_id res chain seq x y z
N MET A 1 7.27 -31.45 3.49
CA MET A 1 8.43 -32.38 3.49
C MET A 1 9.22 -32.43 2.18
N LYS A 2 8.60 -32.26 1.00
CA LYS A 2 9.35 -32.32 -0.28
C LYS A 2 10.33 -31.15 -0.50
N GLN A 3 10.04 -29.95 0.00
CA GLN A 3 10.85 -28.76 -0.28
C GLN A 3 12.06 -28.56 0.65
N LEU A 4 12.05 -29.15 1.86
CA LEU A 4 13.13 -29.03 2.86
C LEU A 4 13.53 -30.40 3.43
N PRO A 5 14.05 -31.33 2.60
CA PRO A 5 14.28 -32.72 3.01
C PRO A 5 15.40 -32.85 4.07
N ALA A 6 16.45 -32.03 3.98
CA ALA A 6 17.58 -32.06 4.91
C ALA A 6 17.17 -31.55 6.31
N GLU A 7 16.45 -30.43 6.36
CA GLU A 7 15.91 -29.82 7.57
C GLU A 7 14.86 -30.75 8.19
N THR A 8 13.99 -31.36 7.38
CA THR A 8 13.02 -32.37 7.85
C THR A 8 13.74 -33.53 8.54
N LYS A 9 14.84 -34.04 7.97
CA LYS A 9 15.62 -35.13 8.58
C LYS A 9 16.23 -34.71 9.92
N ARG A 10 16.83 -33.51 9.99
CA ARG A 10 17.39 -32.96 11.24
C ARG A 10 16.32 -32.78 12.31
N PHE A 11 15.17 -32.20 11.94
CA PHE A 11 14.04 -32.00 12.86
C PHE A 11 13.52 -33.34 13.41
N LYS A 12 13.36 -34.37 12.56
CA LYS A 12 12.94 -35.71 13.02
C LYS A 12 13.91 -36.33 14.02
N THR A 13 15.21 -36.14 13.84
CA THR A 13 16.21 -36.59 14.82
C THR A 13 16.00 -35.91 16.18
N VAL A 14 15.80 -34.59 16.18
CA VAL A 14 15.54 -33.82 17.40
C VAL A 14 14.21 -34.21 18.05
N ASP A 15 13.12 -34.29 17.27
CA ASP A 15 11.79 -34.69 17.76
C ASP A 15 11.81 -36.09 18.39
N THR A 16 12.49 -37.04 17.76
CA THR A 16 12.64 -38.40 18.31
C THR A 16 13.40 -38.37 19.64
N SER A 17 14.53 -37.66 19.70
CA SER A 17 15.34 -37.51 20.92
C SER A 17 14.53 -36.83 22.03
N TRP A 18 13.77 -35.79 21.70
CA TRP A 18 12.94 -35.04 22.63
C TRP A 18 11.80 -35.89 23.19
N ARG A 19 11.08 -36.64 22.35
CA ARG A 19 10.00 -37.55 22.79
C ARG A 19 10.50 -38.64 23.74
N VAL A 20 11.67 -39.22 23.45
CA VAL A 20 12.30 -40.20 24.33
C VAL A 20 12.63 -39.58 25.68
N LEU A 21 13.23 -38.38 25.69
CA LEU A 21 13.52 -37.66 26.92
C LEU A 21 12.25 -37.35 27.72
N MET A 22 11.21 -36.81 27.08
CA MET A 22 9.94 -36.49 27.74
C MET A 22 9.26 -37.73 28.33
N ARG A 23 9.34 -38.89 27.65
CA ARG A 23 8.85 -40.16 28.21
C ARG A 23 9.65 -40.58 29.45
N GLN A 24 10.99 -40.53 29.38
CA GLN A 24 11.85 -40.87 30.53
C GLN A 24 11.62 -39.95 31.73
N THR A 25 11.46 -38.65 31.48
CA THR A 25 11.11 -37.67 32.52
C THR A 25 9.70 -37.90 33.08
N SER A 26 8.75 -38.35 32.26
CA SER A 26 7.42 -38.72 32.75
C SER A 26 7.43 -39.99 33.61
N GLU A 27 8.29 -40.95 33.29
CA GLU A 27 8.46 -42.19 34.05
C GLU A 27 9.21 -41.96 35.37
N ASN A 28 10.14 -41.01 35.39
CA ASN A 28 10.86 -40.59 36.59
C ASN A 28 10.87 -39.06 36.74
N PRO A 29 9.87 -38.49 37.46
CA PRO A 29 9.67 -37.04 37.52
C PRO A 29 10.60 -36.34 38.54
N LEU A 30 11.41 -37.09 39.30
CA LEU A 30 12.31 -36.49 40.29
C LEU A 30 13.40 -35.68 39.57
N ALA A 31 13.39 -34.36 39.76
CA ALA A 31 14.24 -33.43 39.00
C ALA A 31 15.74 -33.79 39.06
N LEU A 32 16.25 -34.22 40.21
CA LEU A 32 17.64 -34.64 40.35
C LEU A 32 17.94 -35.89 39.53
N GLU A 33 17.05 -36.88 39.51
CA GLU A 33 17.25 -38.14 38.79
C GLU A 33 17.10 -37.92 37.27
N ALA A 34 16.07 -37.18 36.85
CA ALA A 34 15.82 -36.83 35.45
C ALA A 34 16.97 -36.01 34.83
N CYS A 35 17.57 -35.10 35.59
CA CYS A 35 18.69 -34.26 35.13
C CYS A 35 20.06 -34.94 35.23
N SER A 36 20.20 -36.02 35.99
CA SER A 36 21.48 -36.73 36.21
C SER A 36 21.77 -37.81 35.17
N VAL A 37 20.95 -37.94 34.12
CA VAL A 37 21.17 -38.90 33.04
C VAL A 37 22.46 -38.57 32.28
N ALA A 38 23.37 -39.54 32.21
CA ALA A 38 24.67 -39.35 31.55
C ALA A 38 24.52 -38.93 30.07
N GLY A 39 25.25 -37.90 29.66
CA GLY A 39 25.25 -37.38 28.28
C GLY A 39 23.99 -36.59 27.89
N LEU A 40 23.07 -36.32 28.82
CA LEU A 40 21.86 -35.53 28.55
C LEU A 40 22.20 -34.11 28.07
N LEU A 41 23.13 -33.43 28.73
CA LEU A 41 23.54 -32.08 28.37
C LEU A 41 24.08 -32.01 26.93
N ASP A 42 24.91 -32.97 26.53
CA ASP A 42 25.49 -33.01 25.18
C ASP A 42 24.42 -33.29 24.12
N LYS A 43 23.46 -34.19 24.41
CA LYS A 43 22.30 -34.43 23.54
C LYS A 43 21.44 -33.18 23.37
N LEU A 44 21.19 -32.42 24.44
CA LEU A 44 20.42 -31.18 24.38
C LEU A 44 21.16 -30.10 23.60
N ARG A 45 22.48 -29.95 23.81
CA ARG A 45 23.33 -29.01 23.05
C ARG A 45 23.35 -29.35 21.55
N GLU A 46 23.47 -30.64 21.21
CA GLU A 46 23.42 -31.07 19.81
C GLU A 46 22.02 -30.90 19.20
N SER A 47 20.96 -31.09 19.99
CA SER A 47 19.59 -30.81 19.57
C SER A 47 19.40 -29.34 19.25
N ASN A 48 19.90 -28.43 20.11
CA ASN A 48 19.86 -26.98 19.87
C ASN A 48 20.61 -26.59 18.58
N LYS A 49 21.83 -27.12 18.36
CA LYS A 49 22.57 -26.88 17.10
C LYS A 49 21.81 -27.35 15.86
N ASN A 50 21.11 -28.49 15.95
CA ASN A 50 20.31 -28.99 14.85
C ASN A 50 19.06 -28.14 14.62
N LEU A 51 18.41 -27.65 15.68
CA LEU A 51 17.29 -26.72 15.59
C LEU A 51 17.71 -25.38 14.98
N GLU A 52 18.85 -24.81 15.38
CA GLU A 52 19.40 -23.59 14.77
C GLU A 52 19.59 -23.74 13.26
N LYS A 53 20.15 -24.87 12.81
CA LYS A 53 20.32 -25.17 11.39
C LYS A 53 18.98 -25.34 10.66
N VAL A 54 17.98 -25.94 11.31
CA VAL A 54 16.62 -26.06 10.75
C VAL A 54 15.99 -24.68 10.60
N THR A 55 16.09 -23.82 11.61
CA THR A 55 15.58 -22.44 11.58
C THR A 55 16.25 -21.62 10.49
N LEU A 56 17.59 -21.73 10.34
CA LEU A 56 18.31 -21.05 9.28
C LEU A 56 17.85 -21.49 7.89
N GLY A 57 17.76 -22.81 7.65
CA GLY A 57 17.29 -23.35 6.37
C GLY A 57 15.85 -22.93 6.05
N LEU A 58 14.97 -22.91 7.06
CA LEU A 58 13.60 -22.42 6.91
C LEU A 58 13.56 -20.93 6.54
N ASN A 59 14.34 -20.10 7.21
CA ASN A 59 14.42 -18.66 6.92
C ASN A 59 14.95 -18.40 5.50
N SER A 60 16.01 -19.10 5.08
CA SER A 60 16.54 -18.99 3.72
C SER A 60 15.52 -19.42 2.66
N TYR A 61 14.74 -20.47 2.94
CA TYR A 61 13.67 -20.92 2.06
C TYR A 61 12.53 -19.88 1.94
N LEU A 62 12.11 -19.29 3.06
CA LEU A 62 11.11 -18.23 3.06
C LEU A 62 11.60 -16.98 2.32
N GLU A 63 12.87 -16.61 2.48
CA GLU A 63 13.47 -15.48 1.76
C GLU A 63 13.45 -15.71 0.25
N LEU A 64 13.78 -16.93 -0.21
CA LEU A 64 13.67 -17.30 -1.62
C LEU A 64 12.22 -17.17 -2.14
N LYS A 65 11.22 -17.55 -1.33
CA LYS A 65 9.81 -17.39 -1.76
C LYS A 65 9.39 -15.93 -1.82
N ARG A 66 9.92 -15.08 -0.95
CA ARG A 66 9.69 -13.64 -0.96
C ARG A 66 10.35 -12.94 -2.14
N SER A 67 11.53 -13.36 -2.56
CA SER A 67 12.17 -12.79 -3.75
C SER A 67 11.43 -13.13 -5.04
N LEU A 68 10.75 -14.28 -5.10
CA LEU A 68 9.91 -14.68 -6.24
C LEU A 68 8.59 -13.90 -6.32
N PHE A 69 8.02 -13.49 -5.18
CA PHE A 69 6.86 -12.59 -5.13
C PHE A 69 7.02 -11.59 -3.98
N ALA A 70 7.47 -10.38 -4.31
CA ALA A 70 7.93 -9.37 -3.35
C ALA A 70 6.89 -8.99 -2.28
N ARG A 71 5.59 -9.09 -2.57
CA ARG A 71 4.57 -8.73 -1.58
C ARG A 71 4.51 -9.71 -0.39
N PHE A 72 5.10 -10.90 -0.50
CA PHE A 72 5.29 -11.81 0.64
C PHE A 72 6.27 -11.31 1.70
N PHE A 73 7.05 -10.26 1.42
CA PHE A 73 7.82 -9.56 2.46
C PHE A 73 6.94 -8.91 3.53
N PHE A 74 5.68 -8.60 3.20
CA PHE A 74 4.71 -7.99 4.14
C PHE A 74 4.00 -9.01 5.03
N LEU A 75 4.23 -10.31 4.80
CA LEU A 75 3.69 -11.39 5.62
C LEU A 75 4.69 -11.83 6.70
N SER A 76 4.14 -12.25 7.84
CA SER A 76 4.90 -12.93 8.87
C SER A 76 5.44 -14.27 8.35
N ASN A 77 6.38 -14.87 9.07
CA ASN A 77 6.88 -16.20 8.70
C ASN A 77 5.77 -17.25 8.80
N ASP A 78 4.93 -17.18 9.83
CA ASP A 78 3.85 -18.16 10.06
C ASP A 78 2.78 -18.08 8.97
N GLU A 79 2.40 -16.85 8.58
CA GLU A 79 1.42 -16.62 7.50
C GLU A 79 1.93 -17.13 6.16
N LEU A 80 3.20 -16.85 5.83
CA LEU A 80 3.80 -17.34 4.61
C LEU A 80 3.92 -18.87 4.61
N LEU A 81 4.24 -19.47 5.77
CA LEU A 81 4.27 -20.93 5.90
C LEU A 81 2.88 -21.55 5.72
N GLU A 82 1.82 -20.91 6.22
CA GLU A 82 0.45 -21.37 6.01
C GLU A 82 0.11 -21.40 4.51
N ILE A 83 0.41 -20.32 3.78
CA ILE A 83 0.24 -20.24 2.33
C ILE A 83 1.03 -21.34 1.61
N LEU A 84 2.29 -21.57 2.01
CA LEU A 84 3.18 -22.53 1.36
C LEU A 84 2.93 -23.99 1.79
N SER A 85 2.14 -24.22 2.84
CA SER A 85 1.87 -25.57 3.34
C SER A 85 0.87 -26.34 2.46
N GLU A 86 -0.08 -25.64 1.84
CA GLU A 86 -1.19 -26.22 1.07
C GLU A 86 -1.23 -25.70 -0.38
N THR A 87 -0.09 -25.71 -1.06
CA THR A 87 0.08 -25.22 -2.45
C THR A 87 -0.85 -25.81 -3.51
N GLN A 88 -1.57 -26.90 -3.22
CA GLN A 88 -2.48 -27.56 -4.17
C GLN A 88 -3.87 -26.92 -4.19
N ASP A 89 -4.26 -26.21 -3.13
CA ASP A 89 -5.55 -25.53 -3.05
C ASP A 89 -5.32 -24.00 -3.09
N PRO A 90 -5.58 -23.33 -4.23
CA PRO A 90 -5.37 -21.90 -4.36
C PRO A 90 -6.31 -21.07 -3.48
N THR A 91 -7.41 -21.64 -2.96
CA THR A 91 -8.33 -20.91 -2.08
C THR A 91 -7.71 -20.61 -0.71
N ARG A 92 -6.64 -21.32 -0.33
CA ARG A 92 -5.93 -21.12 0.94
C ARG A 92 -5.25 -19.76 1.04
N VAL A 93 -5.03 -19.04 -0.07
CA VAL A 93 -4.47 -17.68 -0.02
C VAL A 93 -5.49 -16.61 0.36
N GLN A 94 -6.80 -16.88 0.22
CA GLN A 94 -7.88 -15.91 0.40
C GLN A 94 -7.75 -15.09 1.70
N PRO A 95 -7.44 -15.69 2.88
CA PRO A 95 -7.33 -14.93 4.14
C PRO A 95 -6.18 -13.91 4.17
N PHE A 96 -5.21 -14.04 3.26
CA PHE A 96 -4.00 -13.22 3.22
C PHE A 96 -4.04 -12.16 2.11
N LEU A 97 -5.02 -12.20 1.21
CA LEU A 97 -5.07 -11.30 0.05
C LEU A 97 -5.08 -9.82 0.47
N CYS A 98 -5.87 -9.42 1.48
CA CYS A 98 -5.87 -8.04 2.00
C CYS A 98 -4.57 -7.61 2.69
N LYS A 99 -3.63 -8.53 2.95
CA LYS A 99 -2.31 -8.19 3.50
C LYS A 99 -1.28 -7.92 2.40
N VAL A 100 -1.46 -8.53 1.23
CA VAL A 100 -0.56 -8.41 0.08
C VAL A 100 -1.14 -7.54 -1.04
N PHE A 101 -2.43 -7.23 -1.04
CA PHE A 101 -3.10 -6.28 -1.92
C PHE A 101 -3.89 -5.27 -1.08
N GLU A 102 -4.11 -4.06 -1.59
CA GLU A 102 -4.76 -3.00 -0.81
C GLU A 102 -6.21 -3.34 -0.45
N ASN A 103 -7.02 -3.81 -1.40
CA ASN A 103 -8.42 -4.18 -1.14
C ASN A 103 -8.90 -5.35 -2.01
N MET A 104 -8.03 -6.34 -2.25
CA MET A 104 -8.47 -7.62 -2.80
C MET A 104 -8.88 -8.52 -1.63
N HIS A 105 -10.18 -8.67 -1.39
CA HIS A 105 -10.70 -9.45 -0.26
C HIS A 105 -10.89 -10.92 -0.61
N ARG A 106 -11.39 -11.20 -1.82
CA ARG A 106 -11.48 -12.57 -2.32
C ARG A 106 -11.38 -12.67 -3.83
N LEU A 107 -10.99 -13.84 -4.31
CA LEU A 107 -11.05 -14.27 -5.69
C LEU A 107 -12.29 -15.16 -5.92
N GLU A 108 -12.85 -15.07 -7.12
CA GLU A 108 -13.80 -16.04 -7.65
C GLU A 108 -13.04 -16.99 -8.58
N PHE A 109 -13.27 -18.29 -8.36
CA PHE A 109 -12.65 -19.38 -9.11
C PHE A 109 -13.71 -20.09 -9.94
N ASP A 110 -13.34 -20.47 -11.16
CA ASP A 110 -14.18 -21.33 -12.01
C ASP A 110 -14.07 -22.82 -11.61
N GLU A 111 -14.77 -23.69 -12.35
CA GLU A 111 -14.73 -25.15 -12.12
C GLU A 111 -13.32 -25.75 -12.27
N GLY A 112 -12.43 -25.10 -13.02
CA GLY A 112 -11.03 -25.50 -13.20
C GLY A 112 -10.08 -24.88 -12.19
N MET A 113 -10.59 -24.21 -11.16
CA MET A 113 -9.82 -23.46 -10.17
C MET A 113 -8.97 -22.32 -10.78
N ASN A 114 -9.39 -21.78 -11.92
CA ASN A 114 -8.80 -20.55 -12.46
C ASN A 114 -9.45 -19.35 -11.80
N ALA A 115 -8.67 -18.34 -11.40
CA ALA A 115 -9.24 -17.11 -10.86
C ALA A 115 -9.81 -16.26 -12.01
N VAL A 116 -11.09 -15.88 -11.93
CA VAL A 116 -11.80 -15.16 -13.01
C VAL A 116 -12.23 -13.75 -12.65
N ALA A 117 -12.34 -13.45 -11.35
CA ALA A 117 -12.66 -12.13 -10.85
C ALA A 117 -12.10 -11.91 -9.44
N MET A 118 -12.01 -10.64 -9.06
CA MET A 118 -11.67 -10.21 -7.71
C MET A 118 -12.81 -9.44 -7.08
N PHE A 119 -12.89 -9.51 -5.75
CA PHE A 119 -13.89 -8.81 -4.94
C PHE A 119 -13.22 -7.94 -3.90
N SER A 120 -13.75 -6.72 -3.71
CA SER A 120 -13.36 -5.87 -2.60
C SER A 120 -14.00 -6.31 -1.27
N ALA A 121 -13.53 -5.73 -0.16
CA ALA A 121 -14.14 -5.95 1.16
C ALA A 121 -15.61 -5.51 1.21
N GLU A 122 -16.00 -4.53 0.38
CA GLU A 122 -17.38 -4.04 0.26
C GLU A 122 -18.26 -4.93 -0.62
N GLY A 123 -17.67 -5.87 -1.35
CA GLY A 123 -18.35 -6.81 -2.24
C GLY A 123 -18.42 -6.35 -3.70
N GLU A 124 -17.71 -5.28 -4.08
CA GLU A 124 -17.57 -4.87 -5.48
C GLU A 124 -16.84 -5.96 -6.26
N LYS A 125 -17.35 -6.34 -7.44
CA LYS A 125 -16.74 -7.36 -8.33
C LYS A 125 -16.06 -6.67 -9.50
N VAL A 126 -14.83 -7.08 -9.79
CA VAL A 126 -14.12 -6.74 -11.03
C VAL A 126 -13.63 -8.01 -11.71
N GLU A 127 -14.05 -8.20 -12.96
CA GLU A 127 -13.65 -9.35 -13.77
C GLU A 127 -12.25 -9.17 -14.36
N PHE A 128 -11.49 -10.26 -14.42
CA PHE A 128 -10.20 -10.25 -15.09
C PHE A 128 -10.38 -10.27 -16.61
N PRO A 129 -9.43 -9.69 -17.38
CA PRO A 129 -9.44 -9.76 -18.83
C PRO A 129 -9.48 -11.18 -19.41
N TYR A 130 -8.95 -12.15 -18.67
CA TYR A 130 -8.95 -13.58 -18.98
C TYR A 130 -8.79 -14.40 -17.67
N PRO A 131 -9.21 -15.69 -17.64
CA PRO A 131 -9.01 -16.55 -16.48
C PRO A 131 -7.53 -16.78 -16.16
N LEU A 132 -7.16 -16.64 -14.88
CA LEU A 132 -5.81 -16.90 -14.38
C LEU A 132 -5.68 -18.36 -13.93
N ALA A 133 -4.88 -19.13 -14.65
CA ALA A 133 -4.55 -20.49 -14.26
C ALA A 133 -3.72 -20.52 -12.96
N THR A 134 -4.20 -21.29 -11.98
CA THR A 134 -3.50 -21.52 -10.69
C THR A 134 -2.91 -22.92 -10.59
N TYR A 135 -3.49 -23.90 -11.29
CA TYR A 135 -3.02 -25.28 -11.32
C TYR A 135 -1.61 -25.37 -11.93
N GLU A 136 -0.79 -26.32 -11.44
CA GLU A 136 0.60 -26.56 -11.85
C GLU A 136 1.59 -25.39 -11.69
N LYS A 137 1.14 -24.22 -11.23
CA LYS A 137 2.01 -23.09 -10.92
C LYS A 137 2.39 -23.07 -9.44
N SER A 138 3.58 -22.55 -9.14
CA SER A 138 3.91 -22.22 -7.76
C SER A 138 3.07 -21.04 -7.28
N VAL A 139 2.84 -20.95 -5.97
CA VAL A 139 2.00 -19.88 -5.41
C VAL A 139 2.56 -18.50 -5.71
N GLU A 140 3.88 -18.35 -5.63
CA GLU A 140 4.58 -17.11 -5.99
C GLU A 140 4.35 -16.74 -7.46
N GLY A 141 4.40 -17.72 -8.37
CA GLY A 141 4.27 -17.51 -9.80
C GLY A 141 2.88 -16.99 -10.19
N TRP A 142 1.82 -17.69 -9.78
CA TRP A 142 0.47 -17.25 -10.14
C TRP A 142 0.05 -15.99 -9.36
N MET A 143 0.56 -15.74 -8.15
CA MET A 143 0.32 -14.48 -7.43
C MET A 143 0.99 -13.27 -8.10
N SER A 144 2.14 -13.47 -8.74
CA SER A 144 2.82 -12.42 -9.53
C SER A 144 2.05 -12.10 -10.81
N GLU A 145 1.48 -13.13 -11.47
CA GLU A 145 0.57 -12.94 -12.59
C GLU A 145 -0.75 -12.29 -12.15
N LEU A 146 -1.28 -12.65 -10.97
CA LEU A 146 -2.46 -12.03 -10.38
C LEU A 146 -2.27 -10.52 -10.17
N GLU A 147 -1.12 -10.09 -9.65
CA GLU A 147 -0.80 -8.67 -9.50
C GLU A 147 -0.85 -7.93 -10.85
N THR A 148 -0.26 -8.52 -11.89
CA THR A 148 -0.27 -7.95 -13.25
C THR A 148 -1.69 -7.90 -13.81
N LEU A 149 -2.46 -8.97 -13.62
CA LEU A 149 -3.83 -9.10 -14.12
C LEU A 149 -4.80 -8.15 -13.41
N MET A 150 -4.65 -7.98 -12.10
CA MET A 150 -5.38 -6.99 -11.30
C MET A 150 -5.18 -5.59 -11.87
N ARG A 151 -3.94 -5.15 -12.09
CA ARG A 151 -3.64 -3.83 -12.66
C ARG A 151 -4.26 -3.66 -14.05
N SER A 152 -4.17 -4.70 -14.88
CA SER A 152 -4.77 -4.71 -16.22
C SER A 152 -6.30 -4.60 -16.18
N ALA A 153 -6.96 -5.31 -15.26
CA ALA A 153 -8.40 -5.25 -15.05
C ALA A 153 -8.84 -3.84 -14.63
N VAL A 154 -8.19 -3.25 -13.62
CA VAL A 154 -8.50 -1.88 -13.15
C VAL A 154 -8.28 -0.86 -14.27
N ARG A 155 -7.17 -0.95 -15.01
CA ARG A 155 -6.90 -0.06 -16.14
C ARG A 155 -7.96 -0.17 -17.24
N ARG A 156 -8.39 -1.39 -17.58
CA ARG A 156 -9.45 -1.63 -18.58
C ARG A 156 -10.77 -1.01 -18.15
N VAL A 157 -11.18 -1.22 -16.90
CA VAL A 157 -12.40 -0.64 -16.33
C VAL A 157 -12.33 0.90 -16.32
N LEU A 158 -11.20 1.46 -15.88
CA LEU A 158 -11.02 2.92 -15.85
C LEU A 158 -11.05 3.53 -17.25
N LEU A 159 -10.39 2.92 -18.23
CA LEU A 159 -10.41 3.39 -19.62
C LEU A 159 -11.85 3.36 -20.18
N HIS A 160 -12.59 2.29 -19.90
CA HIS A 160 -13.98 2.15 -20.33
C HIS A 160 -14.86 3.27 -19.74
N ALA A 161 -14.85 3.41 -18.41
CA ALA A 161 -15.61 4.46 -17.72
C ALA A 161 -15.22 5.86 -18.19
N THR A 162 -13.93 6.13 -18.39
CA THR A 162 -13.45 7.44 -18.86
C THR A 162 -13.97 7.77 -20.26
N ARG A 163 -14.12 6.78 -21.15
CA ARG A 163 -14.66 6.98 -22.51
C ARG A 163 -16.17 7.22 -22.52
N GLU A 164 -16.93 6.54 -21.68
CA GLU A 164 -18.39 6.65 -21.65
C GLU A 164 -18.92 7.89 -20.92
N TYR A 165 -18.07 8.56 -20.12
CA TYR A 165 -18.46 9.74 -19.34
C TYR A 165 -19.10 10.85 -20.18
N SER A 166 -18.66 11.05 -21.43
CA SER A 166 -19.17 12.11 -22.30
C SER A 166 -20.46 11.74 -23.05
N THR A 167 -20.78 10.44 -23.13
CA THR A 167 -21.92 9.91 -23.89
C THR A 167 -23.09 9.52 -23.00
N THR A 168 -22.84 9.26 -21.71
CA THR A 168 -23.86 8.83 -20.74
C THR A 168 -24.16 9.96 -19.75
N PRO A 169 -25.44 10.18 -19.37
CA PRO A 169 -25.77 11.13 -18.31
C PRO A 169 -24.99 10.82 -17.03
N ARG A 170 -24.38 11.84 -16.41
CA ARG A 170 -23.44 11.66 -15.29
C ARG A 170 -24.03 10.82 -14.15
N THR A 171 -25.28 11.05 -13.76
CA THR A 171 -25.97 10.31 -12.70
C THR A 171 -26.14 8.83 -13.00
N GLN A 172 -26.38 8.48 -14.27
CA GLN A 172 -26.44 7.10 -14.75
C GLN A 172 -25.02 6.49 -14.80
N TRP A 173 -24.07 7.22 -15.37
CA TRP A 173 -22.66 6.80 -15.44
C TRP A 173 -22.08 6.44 -14.06
N ILE A 174 -22.42 7.20 -13.01
CA ILE A 174 -21.97 6.93 -11.63
C ILE A 174 -22.44 5.56 -11.11
N VAL A 175 -23.64 5.13 -11.46
CA VAL A 175 -24.23 3.91 -10.90
C VAL A 175 -23.94 2.65 -11.73
N GLU A 176 -23.42 2.83 -12.95
CA GLU A 176 -23.10 1.75 -13.90
C GLU A 176 -21.61 1.33 -13.85
N HIS A 177 -20.75 2.10 -13.17
CA HIS A 177 -19.32 1.82 -13.11
C HIS A 177 -18.81 1.51 -11.70
N PRO A 178 -17.74 0.70 -11.56
CA PRO A 178 -17.07 0.46 -10.29
C PRO A 178 -16.59 1.75 -9.64
N GLY A 179 -16.64 1.80 -8.30
CA GLY A 179 -16.40 3.01 -7.52
C GLY A 179 -15.05 3.65 -7.81
N GLN A 180 -13.96 2.87 -7.83
CA GLN A 180 -12.63 3.39 -8.16
C GLN A 180 -12.58 4.08 -9.54
N ALA A 181 -13.25 3.51 -10.54
CA ALA A 181 -13.31 4.09 -11.88
C ALA A 181 -14.17 5.35 -11.93
N VAL A 182 -15.26 5.41 -11.18
CA VAL A 182 -16.08 6.61 -11.02
C VAL A 182 -15.27 7.76 -10.41
N LEU A 183 -14.57 7.51 -9.30
CA LEU A 183 -13.82 8.54 -8.60
C LEU A 183 -12.67 9.10 -9.46
N THR A 184 -11.85 8.21 -10.05
CA THR A 184 -10.70 8.64 -10.86
C THR A 184 -11.15 9.18 -12.22
N GLY A 185 -12.14 8.57 -12.87
CA GLY A 185 -12.72 9.07 -14.12
C GLY A 185 -13.31 10.48 -13.97
N SER A 186 -14.05 10.73 -12.88
CA SER A 186 -14.58 12.08 -12.59
C SER A 186 -13.46 13.11 -12.43
N GLN A 187 -12.35 12.76 -11.79
CA GLN A 187 -11.19 13.64 -11.61
C GLN A 187 -10.43 13.92 -12.92
N ILE A 188 -10.33 12.94 -13.82
CA ILE A 188 -9.75 13.13 -15.17
C ILE A 188 -10.58 14.17 -15.94
N HIS A 189 -11.90 13.97 -15.99
CA HIS A 189 -12.81 14.88 -16.70
C HIS A 189 -12.90 16.26 -16.04
N TRP A 190 -12.86 16.32 -14.71
CA TRP A 190 -12.80 17.58 -13.98
C TRP A 190 -11.52 18.35 -14.31
N THR A 191 -10.35 17.69 -14.30
CA THR A 191 -9.06 18.32 -14.64
C THR A 191 -9.12 18.94 -16.03
N GLN A 192 -9.57 18.17 -17.03
CA GLN A 192 -9.71 18.64 -18.40
C GLN A 192 -10.66 19.84 -18.51
N GLN A 193 -11.86 19.74 -17.93
CA GLN A 193 -12.89 20.79 -18.03
C GLN A 193 -12.51 22.08 -17.29
N VAL A 194 -11.76 21.98 -16.18
CA VAL A 194 -11.21 23.17 -15.51
C VAL A 194 -10.16 23.86 -16.38
N GLU A 195 -9.23 23.11 -16.99
CA GLU A 195 -8.23 23.69 -17.88
C GLU A 195 -8.86 24.38 -19.09
N GLU A 196 -9.88 23.75 -19.71
CA GLU A 196 -10.68 24.35 -20.77
C GLU A 196 -11.38 25.64 -20.30
N ALA A 197 -11.94 25.64 -19.08
CA ALA A 197 -12.61 26.81 -18.52
C ALA A 197 -11.64 27.94 -18.15
N ILE A 198 -10.41 27.64 -17.71
CA ILE A 198 -9.34 28.63 -17.48
C ILE A 198 -8.97 29.30 -18.82
N VAL A 199 -8.63 28.49 -19.83
CA VAL A 199 -8.21 28.99 -21.15
C VAL A 199 -9.31 29.80 -21.83
N ALA A 200 -10.57 29.39 -21.65
CA ALA A 200 -11.73 30.09 -22.20
C ALA A 200 -12.26 31.23 -21.33
N ASN A 201 -11.65 31.51 -20.18
CA ASN A 201 -12.10 32.49 -19.18
C ASN A 201 -13.57 32.31 -18.75
N ARG A 202 -13.99 31.05 -18.56
CA ARG A 202 -15.37 30.61 -18.24
C ARG A 202 -15.48 29.86 -16.90
N LEU A 203 -14.52 30.05 -15.99
CA LEU A 203 -14.52 29.41 -14.65
C LEU A 203 -15.83 29.63 -13.87
N LYS A 204 -16.43 30.82 -13.94
CA LYS A 204 -17.70 31.12 -13.24
C LYS A 204 -18.89 30.33 -13.80
N GLU A 205 -18.95 30.16 -15.12
CA GLU A 205 -19.97 29.33 -15.77
C GLU A 205 -19.78 27.85 -15.39
N TYR A 206 -18.53 27.39 -15.39
CA TYR A 206 -18.19 26.03 -14.97
C TYR A 206 -18.53 25.78 -13.50
N LEU A 207 -18.30 26.74 -12.61
CA LEU A 207 -18.74 26.67 -11.21
C LEU A 207 -20.26 26.47 -11.10
N GLY A 208 -21.05 27.14 -11.95
CA GLY A 208 -22.50 26.92 -12.05
C GLY A 208 -22.85 25.47 -12.41
N LYS A 209 -22.13 24.89 -13.38
CA LYS A 209 -22.27 23.47 -13.75
C LYS A 209 -21.96 22.53 -12.59
N LEU A 210 -20.87 22.76 -11.84
CA LEU A 210 -20.48 21.95 -10.69
C LEU A 210 -21.54 21.99 -9.57
N ASN A 211 -22.13 23.16 -9.31
CA ASN A 211 -23.24 23.28 -8.37
C ASN A 211 -24.47 22.46 -8.79
N GLY A 212 -24.83 22.49 -10.07
CA GLY A 212 -25.91 21.65 -10.62
C GLY A 212 -25.61 20.16 -10.45
N GLN A 213 -24.41 19.75 -10.82
CA GLN A 213 -23.95 18.38 -10.67
C GLN A 213 -23.96 17.88 -9.21
N LEU A 214 -23.60 18.72 -8.24
CA LEU A 214 -23.70 18.40 -6.81
C LEU A 214 -25.16 18.22 -6.37
N MET A 215 -26.08 19.05 -6.85
CA MET A 215 -27.52 18.90 -6.57
C MET A 215 -28.09 17.62 -7.19
N ASP A 216 -27.61 17.22 -8.37
CA ASP A 216 -27.96 15.95 -8.99
C ASP A 216 -27.49 14.76 -8.12
N LEU A 217 -26.27 14.82 -7.56
CA LEU A 217 -25.78 13.82 -6.61
C LEU A 217 -26.63 13.76 -5.33
N VAL A 218 -26.99 14.91 -4.76
CA VAL A 218 -27.88 14.95 -3.58
C VAL A 218 -29.23 14.32 -3.89
N THR A 219 -29.77 14.57 -5.08
CA THR A 219 -31.02 13.97 -5.54
C THR A 219 -30.87 12.46 -5.72
N LEU A 220 -29.75 12.01 -6.29
CA LEU A 220 -29.43 10.60 -6.47
C LEU A 220 -29.34 9.85 -5.13
N VAL A 221 -28.70 10.44 -4.11
CA VAL A 221 -28.64 9.86 -2.75
C VAL A 221 -30.01 9.75 -2.08
N ARG A 222 -30.94 10.68 -2.37
CA ARG A 222 -32.33 10.62 -1.88
C ARG A 222 -33.17 9.56 -2.60
N GLY A 223 -32.68 9.06 -3.74
CA GLY A 223 -33.31 7.98 -4.50
C GLY A 223 -33.10 6.61 -3.89
N ARG A 224 -33.28 5.57 -4.72
CA ARG A 224 -32.99 4.18 -4.35
C ARG A 224 -31.65 3.79 -4.94
N LEU A 225 -30.63 3.71 -4.09
CA LEU A 225 -29.31 3.19 -4.44
C LEU A 225 -29.09 1.86 -3.72
N ASP A 226 -28.38 0.94 -4.36
CA ASP A 226 -27.86 -0.21 -3.66
C ASP A 226 -26.71 0.20 -2.71
N LYS A 227 -26.21 -0.77 -1.93
CA LYS A 227 -25.17 -0.52 -0.94
C LYS A 227 -23.86 -0.02 -1.59
N LEU A 228 -23.45 -0.58 -2.72
CA LEU A 228 -22.20 -0.20 -3.39
C LEU A 228 -22.35 1.18 -4.03
N GLN A 229 -23.44 1.42 -4.73
CA GLN A 229 -23.77 2.73 -5.32
C GLN A 229 -23.80 3.81 -4.24
N SER A 230 -24.37 3.53 -3.06
CA SER A 230 -24.41 4.48 -1.94
C SER A 230 -22.99 4.86 -1.44
N ILE A 231 -22.09 3.89 -1.36
CA ILE A 231 -20.68 4.14 -0.96
C ILE A 231 -19.97 4.96 -2.03
N THR A 232 -20.14 4.61 -3.31
CA THR A 232 -19.53 5.34 -4.44
C THR A 232 -19.99 6.77 -4.50
N VAL A 233 -21.31 7.01 -4.42
CA VAL A 233 -21.87 8.37 -4.45
C VAL A 233 -21.42 9.17 -3.23
N GLY A 234 -21.38 8.56 -2.04
CA GLY A 234 -20.86 9.22 -0.84
C GLY A 234 -19.40 9.65 -0.98
N ALA A 235 -18.54 8.78 -1.50
CA ALA A 235 -17.14 9.09 -1.77
C ALA A 235 -16.97 10.15 -2.87
N LEU A 236 -17.80 10.11 -3.92
CA LEU A 236 -17.79 11.08 -5.02
C LEU A 236 -18.21 12.47 -4.54
N ILE A 237 -19.22 12.58 -3.66
CA ILE A 237 -19.63 13.87 -3.08
C ILE A 237 -18.47 14.55 -2.36
N VAL A 238 -17.68 13.81 -1.58
CA VAL A 238 -16.50 14.37 -0.88
C VAL A 238 -15.52 14.97 -1.88
N ILE A 239 -15.24 14.27 -2.98
CA ILE A 239 -14.35 14.74 -4.04
C ILE A 239 -14.94 15.93 -4.79
N ASP A 240 -16.23 15.90 -5.15
CA ASP A 240 -16.90 16.94 -5.92
C ASP A 240 -17.06 18.25 -5.13
N VAL A 241 -17.28 18.19 -3.81
CA VAL A 241 -17.32 19.37 -2.95
C VAL A 241 -15.96 20.06 -2.96
N HIS A 242 -14.87 19.30 -2.76
CA HIS A 242 -13.52 19.84 -2.85
C HIS A 242 -13.24 20.43 -4.25
N ALA A 243 -13.60 19.71 -5.32
CA ALA A 243 -13.42 20.13 -6.70
C ALA A 243 -14.16 21.44 -7.02
N LYS A 244 -15.38 21.62 -6.51
CA LYS A 244 -16.14 22.88 -6.57
C LYS A 244 -15.40 24.00 -5.84
N ASP A 245 -14.99 23.76 -4.59
CA ASP A 245 -14.34 24.78 -3.75
C ASP A 245 -13.00 25.24 -4.33
N VAL A 246 -12.27 24.35 -5.01
CA VAL A 246 -11.08 24.71 -5.79
C VAL A 246 -11.45 25.66 -6.93
N VAL A 247 -12.46 25.33 -7.74
CA VAL A 247 -12.89 26.18 -8.88
C VAL A 247 -13.39 27.54 -8.42
N GLU A 248 -14.10 27.59 -7.29
CA GLU A 248 -14.52 28.84 -6.65
C GLU A 248 -13.32 29.72 -6.29
N LYS A 249 -12.31 29.16 -5.61
CA LYS A 249 -11.05 29.87 -5.30
C LYS A 249 -10.30 30.33 -6.55
N LEU A 250 -10.23 29.51 -7.60
CA LEU A 250 -9.60 29.90 -8.87
C LEU A 250 -10.32 31.08 -9.52
N ALA A 251 -11.67 31.10 -9.48
CA ALA A 251 -12.48 32.18 -10.00
C ALA A 251 -12.33 33.47 -9.19
N GLU A 252 -12.24 33.37 -7.86
CA GLU A 252 -11.98 34.50 -6.95
C GLU A 252 -10.57 35.08 -7.16
N ALA A 253 -9.57 34.22 -7.31
CA ALA A 253 -8.19 34.59 -7.61
C ALA A 253 -7.97 35.09 -9.05
N LYS A 254 -9.00 35.02 -9.91
CA LYS A 254 -8.96 35.40 -11.33
C LYS A 254 -7.80 34.73 -12.08
N VAL A 255 -7.71 33.40 -11.95
CA VAL A 255 -6.70 32.61 -12.64
C VAL A 255 -6.98 32.61 -14.16
N GLU A 256 -6.02 33.09 -14.94
CA GLU A 256 -6.12 33.23 -16.41
C GLU A 256 -5.24 32.23 -17.17
N SER A 257 -4.36 31.50 -16.48
CA SER A 257 -3.46 30.53 -17.10
C SER A 257 -3.37 29.23 -16.30
N ILE A 258 -3.30 28.12 -17.02
CA ILE A 258 -3.07 26.78 -16.44
C ILE A 258 -1.67 26.62 -15.80
N SER A 259 -0.79 27.61 -15.97
CA SER A 259 0.53 27.64 -15.33
C SER A 259 0.52 28.30 -13.96
N PHE A 260 -0.58 28.91 -13.53
CA PHE A 260 -0.67 29.62 -12.25
C PHE A 260 -0.61 28.65 -11.07
N PHE A 261 0.03 29.08 -9.98
CA PHE A 261 0.31 28.24 -8.82
C PHE A 261 -0.96 27.65 -8.21
N GLU A 262 -2.02 28.45 -8.13
CA GLU A 262 -3.32 28.10 -7.59
C GLU A 262 -3.91 26.87 -8.28
N TRP A 263 -3.71 26.72 -9.60
CA TRP A 263 -4.12 25.52 -10.34
C TRP A 263 -3.09 24.40 -10.26
N ILE A 264 -1.81 24.69 -10.51
CA ILE A 264 -0.81 23.62 -10.57
C ILE A 264 -0.55 22.95 -9.22
N SER A 265 -0.85 23.61 -8.11
CA SER A 265 -0.79 23.06 -6.75
C SER A 265 -1.86 22.02 -6.46
N GLN A 266 -2.92 21.97 -7.27
CA GLN A 266 -3.97 20.96 -7.15
C GLN A 266 -3.50 19.61 -7.68
N LEU A 267 -4.07 18.53 -7.15
CA LEU A 267 -3.88 17.18 -7.67
C LEU A 267 -4.71 17.02 -8.95
N ARG A 268 -4.04 16.78 -10.07
CA ARG A 268 -4.63 16.78 -11.42
C ARG A 268 -4.42 15.44 -12.10
N TYR A 269 -5.41 14.98 -12.85
CA TYR A 269 -5.39 13.66 -13.48
C TYR A 269 -5.45 13.81 -14.99
N TYR A 270 -4.53 13.17 -15.70
CA TYR A 270 -4.42 13.23 -17.15
C TYR A 270 -4.44 11.83 -17.74
N TRP A 271 -5.23 11.65 -18.79
CA TRP A 271 -5.17 10.46 -19.62
C TRP A 271 -4.26 10.74 -20.84
N ARG A 272 -3.03 10.23 -20.83
CA ARG A 272 -2.01 10.37 -21.88
C ARG A 272 -1.48 8.99 -22.26
N ASP A 273 -2.20 8.27 -23.10
CA ASP A 273 -2.07 6.81 -23.34
C ASP A 273 -2.31 5.92 -22.11
N ASP A 274 -2.07 6.46 -20.91
CA ASP A 274 -2.33 5.91 -19.60
C ASP A 274 -2.74 7.01 -18.62
N CYS A 275 -3.17 6.64 -17.40
CA CYS A 275 -3.53 7.61 -16.37
C CYS A 275 -2.30 8.10 -15.59
N TRP A 276 -2.14 9.42 -15.51
CA TRP A 276 -1.07 10.11 -14.78
C TRP A 276 -1.65 11.10 -13.79
N VAL A 277 -1.01 11.20 -12.63
CA VAL A 277 -1.38 12.12 -11.56
C VAL A 277 -0.28 13.17 -11.42
N ARG A 278 -0.65 14.44 -11.57
CA ARG A 278 0.28 15.57 -11.54
C ARG A 278 -0.03 16.52 -10.39
N CYS A 279 1.00 16.95 -9.69
CA CYS A 279 0.93 18.02 -8.69
C CYS A 279 2.22 18.83 -8.72
N VAL A 280 2.10 20.14 -8.93
CA VAL A 280 3.21 21.07 -9.15
C VAL A 280 4.12 20.56 -10.28
N GLN A 281 5.32 20.07 -9.96
CA GLN A 281 6.30 19.54 -10.90
C GLN A 281 6.31 18.01 -10.96
N THR A 282 5.65 17.34 -10.01
CA THR A 282 5.61 15.88 -9.94
C THR A 282 4.60 15.36 -10.94
N ASP A 283 5.03 14.46 -11.83
CA ASP A 283 4.17 13.71 -12.75
C ASP A 283 4.35 12.22 -12.44
N PHE A 284 3.33 11.58 -11.86
CA PHE A 284 3.42 10.25 -11.27
C PHE A 284 2.42 9.28 -11.91
N PRO A 285 2.84 8.06 -12.30
CA PRO A 285 1.94 7.11 -12.96
C PRO A 285 0.92 6.55 -11.97
N TYR A 286 -0.35 6.56 -12.36
CA TYR A 286 -1.41 5.90 -11.59
C TYR A 286 -1.13 4.40 -11.52
N GLY A 287 -1.08 3.84 -10.31
CA GLY A 287 -0.54 2.50 -10.07
C GLY A 287 -1.49 1.34 -10.34
N TYR A 288 -2.78 1.62 -10.58
CA TYR A 288 -3.81 0.62 -10.84
C TYR A 288 -3.94 -0.48 -9.76
N GLU A 289 -3.50 -0.21 -8.54
CA GLU A 289 -3.83 -1.07 -7.41
C GLU A 289 -5.35 -1.14 -7.24
N TYR A 290 -5.89 -2.33 -7.00
CA TYR A 290 -7.33 -2.48 -6.77
C TYR A 290 -7.67 -1.98 -5.37
N LEU A 291 -8.33 -0.83 -5.34
CA LEU A 291 -8.72 -0.15 -4.10
C LEU A 291 -10.13 -0.51 -3.67
N GLY A 292 -10.94 -1.10 -4.57
CA GLY A 292 -12.36 -1.32 -4.35
C GLY A 292 -13.15 -0.04 -4.11
N ASN A 293 -14.35 -0.19 -3.55
CA ASN A 293 -15.26 0.92 -3.29
C ASN A 293 -15.04 1.47 -1.88
N THR A 294 -14.00 2.31 -1.72
CA THR A 294 -13.64 2.84 -0.38
C THR A 294 -14.05 4.29 -0.19
N PHE A 295 -14.33 4.64 1.06
CA PHE A 295 -14.50 6.03 1.47
C PHE A 295 -13.23 6.86 1.22
N ARG A 296 -13.46 8.15 0.96
CA ARG A 296 -12.40 9.16 0.79
C ARG A 296 -12.32 10.04 2.03
N LEU A 297 -11.08 10.41 2.38
CA LEU A 297 -10.84 11.39 3.43
C LEU A 297 -11.37 12.76 2.97
N VAL A 298 -11.99 13.51 3.86
CA VAL A 298 -12.40 14.90 3.56
C VAL A 298 -11.15 15.73 3.29
N ILE A 299 -11.09 16.32 2.11
CA ILE A 299 -9.94 17.11 1.68
C ILE A 299 -10.05 18.52 2.26
N THR A 300 -9.01 18.92 2.98
CA THR A 300 -8.84 20.23 3.62
C THR A 300 -7.56 20.90 3.11
N PRO A 301 -7.38 22.22 3.31
CA PRO A 301 -6.13 22.88 2.94
C PRO A 301 -4.87 22.23 3.55
N LEU A 302 -4.99 21.61 4.73
CA LEU A 302 -3.88 20.89 5.36
C LEU A 302 -3.55 19.59 4.63
N THR A 303 -4.57 18.83 4.19
CA THR A 303 -4.34 17.59 3.43
C THR A 303 -3.81 17.89 2.04
N ASP A 304 -4.26 18.96 1.37
CA ASP A 304 -3.72 19.40 0.08
C ASP A 304 -2.22 19.74 0.18
N MET A 305 -1.85 20.50 1.21
CA MET A 305 -0.46 20.85 1.46
C MET A 305 0.38 19.60 1.75
N CYS A 306 -0.18 18.63 2.48
CA CYS A 306 0.46 17.35 2.71
C CYS A 306 0.65 16.58 1.39
N TYR A 307 -0.37 16.48 0.53
CA TYR A 307 -0.29 15.80 -0.77
C TYR A 307 0.80 16.38 -1.65
N MET A 308 0.80 17.70 -1.80
CA MET A 308 1.82 18.43 -2.55
C MET A 308 3.22 18.18 -2.00
N THR A 309 3.38 18.18 -0.67
CA THR A 309 4.68 17.97 -0.02
C THR A 309 5.17 16.53 -0.21
N LEU A 310 4.30 15.54 -0.04
CA LEU A 310 4.64 14.12 -0.15
C LEU A 310 4.92 13.70 -1.60
N LEU A 311 4.14 14.16 -2.57
CA LEU A 311 4.44 13.96 -3.99
C LEU A 311 5.73 14.68 -4.39
N GLY A 312 5.90 15.92 -3.93
CA GLY A 312 7.15 16.66 -4.15
C GLY A 312 8.36 16.00 -3.50
N ALA A 313 8.20 15.22 -2.43
CA ALA A 313 9.28 14.41 -1.86
C ALA A 313 9.68 13.28 -2.81
N GLN A 314 8.68 12.60 -3.42
CA GLN A 314 8.93 11.54 -4.40
C GLN A 314 9.74 12.07 -5.59
N GLN A 315 9.39 13.24 -6.13
CA GLN A 315 10.10 13.89 -7.24
C GLN A 315 11.57 14.22 -6.90
N LEU A 316 11.85 14.52 -5.63
CA LEU A 316 13.19 14.80 -5.12
C LEU A 316 13.94 13.54 -4.69
N ASN A 317 13.35 12.35 -4.89
CA ASN A 317 13.87 11.07 -4.41
C ASN A 317 14.12 11.06 -2.88
N LEU A 318 13.19 11.65 -2.14
CA LEU A 318 13.15 11.66 -0.68
C LEU A 318 11.90 10.95 -0.17
N GLY A 319 11.98 10.45 1.06
CA GLY A 319 10.79 10.09 1.83
C GLY A 319 10.03 11.33 2.30
N GLY A 320 8.82 11.15 2.84
CA GLY A 320 8.06 12.22 3.47
C GLY A 320 7.88 12.02 4.97
N ALA A 321 7.93 13.10 5.75
CA ALA A 321 7.82 13.06 7.21
C ALA A 321 6.71 13.97 7.76
N PRO A 322 5.41 13.60 7.63
CA PRO A 322 4.33 14.25 8.36
C PRO A 322 4.55 14.17 9.88
N ALA A 323 4.58 15.31 10.54
CA ALA A 323 4.83 15.43 11.97
C ALA A 323 3.83 16.39 12.62
N GLY A 324 3.31 16.01 13.78
CA GLY A 324 2.34 16.84 14.51
C GLY A 324 1.61 16.05 15.60
N PRO A 325 0.70 16.69 16.35
CA PRO A 325 -0.03 16.04 17.44
C PRO A 325 -0.81 14.78 17.02
N ALA A 326 -1.16 13.93 17.98
CA ALA A 326 -2.05 12.80 17.73
C ALA A 326 -3.41 13.30 17.21
N GLY A 327 -4.03 12.54 16.29
CA GLY A 327 -5.33 12.89 15.72
C GLY A 327 -5.32 13.96 14.62
N THR A 328 -4.15 14.41 14.14
CA THR A 328 -4.08 15.36 13.01
C THR A 328 -4.14 14.71 11.63
N GLY A 329 -4.45 13.42 11.54
CA GLY A 329 -4.68 12.72 10.28
C GLY A 329 -3.41 12.37 9.48
N LYS A 330 -2.24 12.28 10.12
CA LYS A 330 -0.94 12.03 9.44
C LYS A 330 -0.98 10.76 8.60
N THR A 331 -1.27 9.63 9.24
CA THR A 331 -1.31 8.30 8.63
C THR A 331 -2.43 8.21 7.60
N GLU A 332 -3.61 8.72 7.94
CA GLU A 332 -4.78 8.73 7.07
C GLU A 332 -4.55 9.54 5.80
N THR A 333 -3.87 10.69 5.90
CA THR A 333 -3.51 11.53 4.76
C THR A 333 -2.49 10.83 3.86
N THR A 334 -1.47 10.19 4.42
CA THR A 334 -0.51 9.39 3.63
C THR A 334 -1.20 8.24 2.90
N LYS A 335 -2.11 7.51 3.57
CA LYS A 335 -2.90 6.45 2.95
C LYS A 335 -3.82 6.97 1.84
N ASP A 336 -4.52 8.08 2.08
CA ASP A 336 -5.45 8.61 1.08
C ASP A 336 -4.72 9.17 -0.15
N LEU A 337 -3.51 9.73 0.02
CA LEU A 337 -2.63 10.06 -1.11
C LEU A 337 -2.26 8.82 -1.92
N ALA A 338 -1.86 7.72 -1.27
CA ALA A 338 -1.53 6.47 -1.95
C ALA A 338 -2.73 5.94 -2.74
N LYS A 339 -3.94 6.02 -2.18
CA LYS A 339 -5.19 5.71 -2.89
C LYS A 339 -5.48 6.69 -4.04
N ALA A 340 -5.05 7.94 -3.94
CA ALA A 340 -5.21 8.93 -5.03
C ALA A 340 -4.34 8.57 -6.24
N VAL A 341 -3.15 8.01 -6.01
CA VAL A 341 -2.26 7.49 -7.06
C VAL A 341 -2.39 5.99 -7.32
N ALA A 342 -3.39 5.33 -6.72
CA ALA A 342 -3.60 3.87 -6.75
C ALA A 342 -2.34 3.02 -6.56
N ARG A 343 -1.61 3.30 -5.48
CA ARG A 343 -0.50 2.49 -5.00
C ARG A 343 -0.87 1.79 -3.69
N GLN A 344 -0.41 0.56 -3.54
CA GLN A 344 -0.49 -0.13 -2.26
C GLN A 344 0.27 0.67 -1.19
N CYS A 345 -0.35 0.88 -0.03
CA CYS A 345 0.25 1.57 1.10
C CYS A 345 0.22 0.70 2.34
N VAL A 346 1.36 0.07 2.63
CA VAL A 346 1.48 -0.74 3.84
C VAL A 346 1.73 0.17 5.02
N VAL A 347 0.85 0.11 6.02
CA VAL A 347 1.03 0.86 7.27
C VAL A 347 1.65 -0.06 8.29
N PHE A 348 2.80 0.35 8.84
CA PHE A 348 3.51 -0.41 9.85
C PHE A 348 3.63 0.43 11.11
N ASN A 349 3.10 -0.06 12.24
CA ASN A 349 3.20 0.63 13.52
C ASN A 349 4.53 0.32 14.20
N CYS A 350 5.37 1.33 14.39
CA CYS A 350 6.71 1.17 14.95
C CYS A 350 6.69 1.04 16.48
N SER A 351 7.64 0.27 16.99
CA SER A 351 7.87 0.09 18.41
C SER A 351 9.36 0.07 18.73
N ASP A 352 9.67 0.12 20.03
CA ASP A 352 11.02 -0.02 20.59
C ASP A 352 11.60 -1.44 20.43
N MET A 353 10.76 -2.43 20.11
CA MET A 353 11.16 -3.81 19.85
C MET A 353 11.54 -4.06 18.38
N MET A 354 11.46 -3.04 17.52
CA MET A 354 11.78 -3.18 16.10
C MET A 354 13.29 -3.25 15.87
N ASP A 355 13.74 -4.25 15.10
CA ASP A 355 15.14 -4.41 14.73
C ASP A 355 15.41 -3.99 13.28
N TYR A 356 16.67 -3.74 12.95
CA TYR A 356 17.08 -3.31 11.61
C TYR A 356 16.92 -4.42 10.56
N ILE A 357 16.87 -5.69 10.99
CA ILE A 357 16.71 -6.85 10.11
C ILE A 357 15.27 -6.91 9.59
N MET A 358 14.28 -6.73 10.48
CA MET A 358 12.86 -6.64 10.14
C MET A 358 12.60 -5.45 9.22
N VAL A 359 13.17 -4.28 9.52
CA VAL A 359 13.04 -3.09 8.66
C VAL A 359 13.69 -3.34 7.30
N GLY A 360 14.90 -3.90 7.27
CA GLY A 360 15.60 -4.24 6.02
C GLY A 360 14.80 -5.20 5.16
N LYS A 361 14.24 -6.26 5.76
CA LYS A 361 13.30 -7.18 5.09
C LYS A 361 12.08 -6.45 4.52
N PHE A 362 11.52 -5.51 5.27
CA PHE A 362 10.38 -4.72 4.81
C PHE A 362 10.76 -3.82 3.63
N PHE A 363 11.94 -3.20 3.67
CA PHE A 363 12.47 -2.41 2.57
C PHE A 363 12.71 -3.22 1.30
N LYS A 364 13.18 -4.48 1.39
CA LYS A 364 13.25 -5.38 0.23
C LYS A 364 11.88 -5.51 -0.44
N GLY A 365 10.84 -5.76 0.36
CA GLY A 365 9.45 -5.83 -0.12
C GLY A 365 8.99 -4.55 -0.81
N LEU A 366 9.22 -3.40 -0.19
CA LEU A 366 8.82 -2.11 -0.75
C LEU A 366 9.53 -1.80 -2.07
N ALA A 367 10.86 -1.93 -2.09
CA ALA A 367 11.67 -1.62 -3.26
C ALA A 367 11.31 -2.55 -4.44
N SER A 368 11.14 -3.85 -4.18
CA SER A 368 10.86 -4.86 -5.21
C SER A 368 9.39 -4.98 -5.63
N SER A 369 8.45 -4.32 -4.92
CA SER A 369 7.05 -4.23 -5.34
C SER A 369 6.66 -2.84 -5.86
N GLY A 370 7.53 -1.84 -5.67
CA GLY A 370 7.20 -0.44 -5.98
C GLY A 370 6.09 0.13 -5.09
N ALA A 371 5.83 -0.50 -3.94
CA ALA A 371 4.79 -0.12 -2.98
C ALA A 371 5.25 1.04 -2.09
N TRP A 372 4.28 1.64 -1.40
CA TRP A 372 4.52 2.70 -0.43
C TRP A 372 4.41 2.14 0.98
N CYS A 373 5.18 2.71 1.91
CA CYS A 373 5.03 2.44 3.33
C CYS A 373 4.75 3.72 4.10
N CYS A 374 3.87 3.62 5.09
CA CYS A 374 3.76 4.58 6.18
C CYS A 374 4.22 3.91 7.47
N PHE A 375 5.44 4.20 7.91
CA PHE A 375 5.91 3.84 9.23
C PHE A 375 5.28 4.79 10.25
N ASP A 376 4.24 4.30 10.90
CA ASP A 376 3.51 5.05 11.91
C ASP A 376 4.31 5.07 13.21
N GLU A 377 4.34 6.22 13.87
CA GLU A 377 5.06 6.39 15.13
C GLU A 377 6.56 6.09 15.05
N PHE A 378 7.18 6.39 13.91
CA PHE A 378 8.57 6.00 13.58
C PHE A 378 9.60 6.43 14.63
N ASN A 379 9.35 7.53 15.33
CA ASN A 379 10.17 8.02 16.44
C ASN A 379 10.05 7.21 17.75
N ARG A 380 9.47 6.00 17.71
CA ARG A 380 9.53 5.01 18.81
C ARG A 380 10.68 4.02 18.65
N ILE A 381 11.31 3.98 17.47
CA ILE A 381 12.45 3.10 17.22
C ILE A 381 13.68 3.61 17.97
N ASN A 382 14.46 2.67 18.50
CA ASN A 382 15.71 2.97 19.18
C ASN A 382 16.70 3.67 18.24
N ILE A 383 17.42 4.66 18.77
CA ILE A 383 18.33 5.51 17.97
C ILE A 383 19.44 4.72 17.24
N GLU A 384 19.90 3.62 17.84
CA GLU A 384 20.89 2.71 17.25
C GLU A 384 20.35 2.05 15.97
N VAL A 385 19.09 1.62 16.00
CA VAL A 385 18.41 1.02 14.85
C VAL A 385 18.13 2.07 13.77
N LEU A 386 17.70 3.28 14.17
CA LEU A 386 17.48 4.40 13.24
C LEU A 386 18.73 4.74 12.40
N SER A 387 19.91 4.61 13.00
CA SER A 387 21.18 4.87 12.30
C SER A 387 21.45 3.85 11.18
N VAL A 388 21.12 2.58 11.40
CA VAL A 388 21.22 1.52 10.37
C VAL A 388 20.16 1.73 9.28
N ILE A 389 18.92 2.09 9.68
CA ILE A 389 17.84 2.41 8.73
C ILE A 389 18.25 3.54 7.78
N ALA A 390 18.96 4.55 8.27
CA ALA A 390 19.45 5.64 7.41
C ALA A 390 20.38 5.13 6.30
N GLN A 391 21.28 4.18 6.62
CA GLN A 391 22.18 3.57 5.63
C GLN A 391 21.42 2.72 4.62
N GLN A 392 20.43 1.95 5.08
CA GLN A 392 19.55 1.15 4.23
C GLN A 392 18.78 2.03 3.23
N LEU A 393 18.15 3.10 3.71
CA LEU A 393 17.43 4.04 2.85
C LEU A 393 18.36 4.76 1.88
N LEU A 394 19.57 5.14 2.31
CA LEU A 394 20.55 5.78 1.43
C LEU A 394 20.95 4.87 0.26
N ALA A 395 21.14 3.57 0.50
CA ALA A 395 21.42 2.61 -0.57
C ALA A 395 20.26 2.51 -1.57
N LEU A 396 19.02 2.41 -1.07
CA LEU A 396 17.82 2.27 -1.92
C LEU A 396 17.49 3.54 -2.70
N PHE A 397 17.55 4.72 -2.04
CA PHE A 397 17.38 6.00 -2.71
C PHE A 397 18.54 6.26 -3.68
N GLY A 398 19.77 5.87 -3.35
CA GLY A 398 20.89 5.94 -4.27
C GLY A 398 20.67 5.12 -5.55
N ALA A 399 20.15 3.89 -5.42
CA ALA A 399 19.78 3.05 -6.56
C ALA A 399 18.63 3.65 -7.37
N LYS A 400 17.59 4.14 -6.70
CA LYS A 400 16.44 4.81 -7.34
C LYS A 400 16.84 6.08 -8.09
N ALA A 401 17.82 6.83 -7.60
CA ALA A 401 18.32 8.04 -8.26
C ALA A 401 18.96 7.78 -9.63
N GLN A 402 19.35 6.53 -9.93
CA GLN A 402 19.92 6.15 -11.22
C GLN A 402 18.86 5.90 -12.29
N LEU A 403 17.58 5.79 -11.90
CA LEU A 403 16.46 5.55 -12.80
C LEU A 403 15.96 6.88 -13.36
N THR A 404 15.72 6.92 -14.67
CA THR A 404 15.35 8.15 -15.38
C THR A 404 13.85 8.29 -15.61
N ASP A 405 13.13 7.16 -15.65
CA ASP A 405 11.67 7.14 -15.77
C ASP A 405 11.04 6.03 -14.91
N PHE A 406 9.71 5.92 -14.98
CA PHE A 406 8.94 4.98 -14.16
C PHE A 406 8.82 3.55 -14.73
N THR A 407 9.35 3.32 -15.93
CA THR A 407 9.35 2.02 -16.62
C THR A 407 10.66 1.25 -16.39
N GLU A 408 11.72 1.97 -16.04
CA GLU A 408 13.01 1.38 -15.69
C GLU A 408 12.99 0.74 -14.30
N THR A 409 13.85 -0.25 -14.10
CA THR A 409 14.16 -0.85 -12.81
C THR A 409 15.65 -1.15 -12.74
N THR A 410 16.23 -1.21 -11.55
CA THR A 410 17.63 -1.60 -11.36
C THR A 410 17.74 -2.70 -10.30
N SER A 411 18.76 -3.55 -10.42
CA SER A 411 19.05 -4.59 -9.42
C SER A 411 20.27 -4.22 -8.60
N ILE A 412 20.18 -4.40 -7.29
CA ILE A 412 21.28 -4.12 -6.35
C ILE A 412 21.44 -5.25 -5.34
N GLU A 413 22.64 -5.41 -4.81
CA GLU A 413 22.83 -6.16 -3.57
C GLU A 413 22.37 -5.30 -2.38
N PHE A 414 21.42 -5.80 -1.61
CA PHE A 414 20.88 -5.12 -0.43
C PHE A 414 20.61 -6.14 0.69
N GLU A 415 21.21 -5.91 1.86
CA GLU A 415 21.04 -6.75 3.05
C GLU A 415 21.27 -8.25 2.74
N GLY A 416 22.35 -8.54 2.03
CA GLY A 416 22.80 -9.91 1.70
C GLY A 416 22.01 -10.62 0.60
N SER A 417 21.14 -9.92 -0.13
CA SER A 417 20.39 -10.48 -1.27
C SER A 417 20.32 -9.50 -2.43
N GLU A 418 20.29 -10.02 -3.65
CA GLU A 418 19.97 -9.22 -4.83
C GLU A 418 18.46 -8.90 -4.85
N ILE A 419 18.13 -7.62 -5.02
CA ILE A 419 16.74 -7.14 -5.11
C ILE A 419 16.58 -6.24 -6.33
N VAL A 420 15.36 -6.22 -6.87
CA VAL A 420 14.95 -5.24 -7.89
C VAL A 420 14.41 -4.00 -7.18
N VAL A 421 14.73 -2.82 -7.71
CA VAL A 421 14.29 -1.52 -7.21
C VAL A 421 13.40 -0.85 -8.25
N PHE A 422 12.13 -0.64 -7.89
CA PHE A 422 11.15 0.08 -8.71
C PHE A 422 11.14 1.58 -8.39
N PRO A 423 11.11 2.48 -9.38
CA PRO A 423 11.17 3.94 -9.16
C PRO A 423 9.96 4.49 -8.39
N THR A 424 8.88 3.70 -8.33
CA THR A 424 7.63 4.08 -7.68
C THR A 424 7.64 3.86 -6.17
N PHE A 425 8.57 3.07 -5.62
CA PHE A 425 8.61 2.83 -4.17
C PHE A 425 8.85 4.14 -3.43
N ASN A 426 8.22 4.28 -2.26
CA ASN A 426 8.47 5.43 -1.39
C ASN A 426 8.24 5.09 0.08
N VAL A 427 8.90 5.85 0.95
CA VAL A 427 8.85 5.67 2.40
C VAL A 427 8.36 6.94 3.06
N PHE A 428 7.30 6.81 3.84
CA PHE A 428 6.76 7.86 4.68
C PHE A 428 6.90 7.48 6.14
N ILE A 429 7.19 8.47 6.98
CA ILE A 429 7.30 8.31 8.42
C ILE A 429 6.33 9.29 9.08
N THR A 430 5.61 8.85 10.10
CA THR A 430 4.83 9.77 10.94
C THR A 430 5.51 9.95 12.27
N MET A 431 5.43 11.18 12.80
CA MET A 431 6.00 11.50 14.10
C MET A 431 5.01 12.27 14.96
N ASN A 432 5.07 11.98 16.25
CA ASN A 432 4.43 12.74 17.32
C ASN A 432 5.54 13.43 18.15
N PRO A 433 5.97 14.65 17.80
CA PRO A 433 7.00 15.36 18.56
C PRO A 433 6.53 15.68 19.98
N GLY A 434 7.46 15.68 20.94
CA GLY A 434 7.21 16.12 22.32
C GLY A 434 6.48 15.11 23.23
N TYR A 435 6.20 13.90 22.75
CA TYR A 435 5.66 12.80 23.58
C TYR A 435 6.79 12.05 24.31
N ALA A 436 6.50 11.57 25.52
CA ALA A 436 7.44 10.75 26.29
C ALA A 436 7.77 9.43 25.55
N GLY A 437 9.03 8.98 25.65
CA GLY A 437 9.50 7.77 24.98
C GLY A 437 9.70 7.93 23.47
N ARG A 438 9.84 9.17 22.98
CA ARG A 438 10.13 9.46 21.57
C ARG A 438 11.56 9.94 21.36
N THR A 439 12.23 9.36 20.37
CA THR A 439 13.59 9.72 19.98
C THR A 439 13.57 10.88 18.98
N GLU A 440 14.54 11.79 19.07
CA GLU A 440 14.80 12.68 17.96
C GLU A 440 15.48 11.90 16.84
N LEU A 441 15.07 12.16 15.59
CA LEU A 441 15.70 11.51 14.45
C LEU A 441 17.16 12.01 14.29
N PRO A 442 18.12 11.11 14.01
CA PRO A 442 19.47 11.49 13.61
C PRO A 442 19.47 12.40 12.37
N ASP A 443 20.42 13.34 12.28
CA ASP A 443 20.43 14.34 11.19
C ASP A 443 20.66 13.73 9.80
N ASN A 444 21.47 12.67 9.71
CA ASN A 444 21.66 11.90 8.47
C ASN A 444 20.35 11.25 8.00
N LEU A 445 19.48 10.83 8.94
CA LEU A 445 18.17 10.28 8.62
C LEU A 445 17.20 11.39 8.24
N LYS A 446 17.16 12.50 8.97
CA LYS A 446 16.32 13.67 8.65
C LYS A 446 16.56 14.17 7.22
N ALA A 447 17.81 14.15 6.75
CA ALA A 447 18.18 14.56 5.40
C ALA A 447 17.53 13.70 4.28
N LEU A 448 17.10 12.48 4.58
CA LEU A 448 16.43 11.58 3.63
C LEU A 448 14.92 11.83 3.53
N PHE A 449 14.36 12.73 4.35
CA PHE A 449 12.94 13.00 4.40
C PHE A 449 12.62 14.48 4.21
N ARG A 450 11.56 14.76 3.46
CA ARG A 450 10.94 16.07 3.39
C ARG A 450 9.97 16.26 4.56
N PRO A 451 10.19 17.22 5.47
CA PRO A 451 9.29 17.44 6.61
C PRO A 451 7.95 18.05 6.18
N MET A 452 6.87 17.66 6.86
CA MET A 452 5.53 18.24 6.70
C MET A 452 4.88 18.46 8.07
N ALA A 453 4.49 19.68 8.40
CA ALA A 453 3.89 20.00 9.70
C ALA A 453 2.35 19.84 9.66
N MET A 454 1.83 18.93 10.48
CA MET A 454 0.40 18.58 10.59
C MET A 454 -0.16 19.09 11.92
N MET A 455 -0.40 20.41 12.02
CA MET A 455 -0.63 21.09 13.32
C MET A 455 -2.09 21.16 13.78
N THR A 456 -3.05 21.31 12.87
CA THR A 456 -4.48 21.39 13.24
C THR A 456 -5.35 20.70 12.20
N ALA A 457 -5.99 19.59 12.59
CA ALA A 457 -7.08 19.03 11.79
C ALA A 457 -8.24 20.03 11.77
N VAL A 458 -8.76 20.35 10.59
CA VAL A 458 -9.98 21.14 10.46
C VAL A 458 -11.16 20.21 10.81
N GLY A 459 -11.38 20.06 12.11
CA GLY A 459 -12.36 19.11 12.67
C GLY A 459 -12.91 19.60 13.99
N ARG A 460 -13.18 20.91 14.08
CA ARG A 460 -14.06 21.58 15.07
C ARG A 460 -14.19 23.05 14.65
N ASP A 461 -14.86 23.28 13.53
CA ASP A 461 -15.39 24.62 13.28
C ASP A 461 -16.56 24.81 14.26
N SER A 462 -16.41 25.76 15.17
CA SER A 462 -17.38 26.13 16.20
C SER A 462 -18.62 26.85 15.65
N ARG A 463 -18.87 26.74 14.34
CA ARG A 463 -19.95 27.41 13.59
C ARG A 463 -21.06 26.49 13.11
N LEU A 464 -21.01 25.19 13.42
CA LEU A 464 -22.14 24.28 13.25
C LEU A 464 -22.76 23.98 14.64
N ARG A 465 -23.53 24.95 15.14
CA ARG A 465 -24.57 24.77 16.17
C ARG A 465 -25.81 25.50 15.74
#